data_AF-A0AAV5JWN4-F1
#
_entry.id   AF-A0AAV5JWN4-F1
#
_cell.length_a   1.000
_cell.length_b   1.000
_cell.length_c   1.000
_cell.angle_alpha   90.00
_cell.angle_beta   90.00
_cell.angle_gamma   90.00
#
_symmetry.space_group_name_H-M   'P 1'
#
loop_
_entity.id
_entity.type
_entity.pdbx_description
1 polymer ?
#
loop_
_entity_poly.entity_id
_entity_poly.type
_entity_poly.pdbx_seq_one_letter_code
_entity_poly.pdbx_strand_id
1 'polypeptide(L)' 'MAANFIILVNVLVLKLSHNKLEGDIPQGKQFNTFSNDSYIGNSGLCGFPLTKEMPQRGRTRSTSIKIS' A
#
# COMPACT_ATOMS: atom_id res chain seq x y z
N MET A 1 28.67 -2.22 -23.91
CA MET A 1 27.77 -2.95 -22.99
C MET A 1 27.26 -1.97 -21.96
N ALA A 2 26.18 -1.25 -22.27
CA ALA A 2 25.51 -0.41 -21.29
C ALA A 2 24.67 -1.34 -20.41
N ALA A 3 25.03 -1.46 -19.14
CA ALA A 3 24.20 -2.15 -18.17
C ALA A 3 22.88 -1.37 -18.08
N ASN A 4 21.76 -2.08 -18.23
CA ASN A 4 20.43 -1.60 -17.90
C ASN A 4 20.36 -1.25 -16.41
N PHE A 5 20.80 -0.03 -16.08
CA PHE A 5 20.80 0.53 -14.73
C PHE A 5 19.41 1.05 -14.32
N ILE A 6 18.34 0.38 -14.78
CA ILE A 6 16.96 0.77 -14.49
C ILE A 6 16.29 -0.19 -13.49
N ILE A 7 16.86 -1.39 -13.26
CA ILE A 7 16.22 -2.39 -12.37
C ILE A 7 16.95 -2.57 -11.02
N LEU A 8 18.17 -2.05 -10.84
CA LEU A 8 18.96 -2.33 -9.62
C LEU A 8 18.90 -1.25 -8.51
N VAL A 9 18.20 -0.14 -8.68
CA VAL A 9 18.21 0.97 -7.69
C VAL A 9 16.89 1.14 -6.90
N ASN A 10 15.81 0.44 -7.27
CA ASN A 10 14.47 0.73 -6.73
C ASN A 10 13.83 -0.39 -5.91
N VAL A 11 14.60 -1.14 -5.13
CA VAL A 11 14.04 -2.08 -4.14
C VAL A 11 13.93 -1.36 -2.79
N LEU A 12 12.99 -0.41 -2.70
CA LEU A 12 12.44 -0.07 -1.38
C LEU A 12 11.53 -1.23 -0.97
N VAL A 13 11.71 -1.75 0.24
CA VAL A 13 10.81 -2.75 0.80
C VAL A 13 9.95 -2.09 1.86
N LEU A 14 8.68 -1.86 1.53
CA LEU A 14 7.67 -1.49 2.52
C LEU A 14 7.11 -2.77 3.13
N LYS A 15 7.27 -2.96 4.45
CA LYS A 15 6.66 -4.07 5.19
C LYS A 15 5.65 -3.53 6.19
N LEU A 16 4.39 -3.47 5.77
CA LEU A 16 3.26 -3.16 6.64
C LEU A 16 2.42 -4.39 6.98
N SER A 17 2.83 -5.56 6.49
CA SER A 17 2.14 -6.84 6.70
C SER A 17 1.93 -7.14 8.18
N HIS A 18 0.77 -7.71 8.53
CA HIS A 18 0.42 -8.19 9.87
C HIS A 18 0.46 -7.12 10.97
N ASN A 19 -0.01 -5.92 10.66
CA ASN A 19 -0.24 -4.85 11.64
C ASN A 19 -1.75 -4.63 11.88
N LYS A 20 -2.08 -3.62 12.68
CA LYS A 20 -3.46 -3.18 12.95
C LYS A 20 -3.80 -1.90 12.16
N LEU A 21 -3.38 -1.82 10.90
CA LEU A 21 -3.67 -0.67 10.06
C LEU A 21 -5.12 -0.70 9.57
N GLU A 22 -5.69 0.49 9.40
CA GLU A 22 -7.05 0.71 8.92
C GLU A 22 -7.12 1.88 7.93
N GLY A 23 -8.14 1.87 7.08
CA GLY A 23 -8.38 2.91 6.06
C GLY A 23 -7.91 2.52 4.67
N ASP A 24 -7.84 3.52 3.77
CA ASP A 24 -7.44 3.30 2.39
C ASP A 24 -5.93 3.37 2.20
N ILE A 25 -5.40 2.49 1.34
CA ILE A 25 -4.03 2.59 0.85
C ILE A 25 -3.91 3.87 0.01
N PRO A 26 -3.03 4.84 0.38
CA PRO A 26 -2.86 6.07 -0.37
C PRO A 26 -2.42 5.74 -1.79
N GLN A 27 -3.08 6.34 -2.76
CA GLN A 27 -2.73 6.15 -4.16
C GLN A 27 -1.60 7.11 -4.53
N GLY A 28 -0.52 6.58 -5.10
CA GLY A 28 0.64 7.39 -5.45
C GLY A 28 1.81 6.54 -5.94
N LYS A 29 2.78 7.20 -6.59
CA LYS A 29 3.91 6.52 -7.26
C LYS A 29 4.63 5.51 -6.36
N GLN A 30 4.80 5.81 -5.07
CA GLN A 30 5.49 4.91 -4.13
C GLN A 30 4.58 3.76 -3.67
N PHE A 31 3.38 4.05 -3.16
CA PHE A 31 2.48 3.02 -2.63
C PHE A 31 2.00 2.02 -3.68
N ASN A 32 1.86 2.46 -4.93
CA ASN A 32 1.48 1.62 -6.06
C ASN A 32 2.62 0.70 -6.54
N THR A 33 3.87 0.91 -6.08
CA THR A 33 5.01 0.04 -6.44
C THR A 33 5.16 -1.17 -5.51
N PHE A 34 4.55 -1.12 -4.32
CA PHE A 34 4.62 -2.23 -3.37
C PHE A 34 3.55 -3.28 -3.66
N SER A 35 3.94 -4.56 -3.53
CA SER A 35 3.05 -5.70 -3.76
C SER A 35 1.98 -5.87 -2.68
N ASN A 36 0.95 -6.68 -2.96
CA ASN A 36 -0.07 -7.10 -1.97
C ASN A 36 0.55 -7.59 -0.65
N ASP A 37 1.65 -8.36 -0.72
CA ASP A 37 2.35 -8.93 0.44
C ASP A 37 2.84 -7.87 1.43
N SER A 38 3.05 -6.63 0.97
CA SER A 38 3.41 -5.51 1.85
C SER A 38 2.27 -5.09 2.77
N TYR A 39 1.02 -5.47 2.48
CA TYR A 39 -0.19 -4.96 3.12
C TYR A 39 -1.08 -6.04 3.76
N ILE A 40 -0.82 -7.33 3.49
CA ILE A 40 -1.60 -8.46 4.02
C ILE A 40 -1.67 -8.46 5.55
N GLY A 41 -2.72 -9.08 6.11
CA GLY A 41 -2.86 -9.23 7.58
C GLY A 41 -3.33 -7.98 8.31
N ASN A 42 -3.66 -6.89 7.61
CA ASN A 42 -4.31 -5.70 8.17
C ASN A 42 -5.83 -5.76 7.89
N SER A 43 -6.64 -6.18 8.86
CA SER A 43 -8.08 -6.39 8.65
C SER A 43 -8.87 -5.11 8.35
N GLY A 44 -8.39 -3.95 8.79
CA GLY A 44 -9.04 -2.66 8.55
C GLY A 44 -8.63 -1.97 7.26
N LEU A 45 -7.65 -2.51 6.54
CA LEU A 45 -7.04 -1.88 5.36
C LEU A 45 -7.77 -2.30 4.08
N CYS A 46 -7.95 -1.37 3.15
CA CYS A 46 -8.62 -1.59 1.87
C CYS A 46 -8.02 -0.73 0.73
N GLY A 47 -8.35 -1.08 -0.52
CA GLY A 47 -7.84 -0.40 -1.72
C GLY A 47 -6.61 -1.06 -2.37
N PHE A 48 -6.24 -0.61 -3.57
CA PHE A 48 -5.13 -1.19 -4.35
C PHE A 48 -3.80 -1.12 -3.58
N PRO A 49 -2.99 -2.20 -3.52
CA PRO A 49 -3.07 -3.46 -4.28
C PRO A 49 -3.91 -4.59 -3.63
N LEU A 50 -4.63 -4.35 -2.54
CA LEU A 50 -5.55 -5.35 -1.98
C LEU A 50 -6.80 -5.47 -2.86
N THR A 51 -7.36 -6.68 -2.97
CA THR A 51 -8.66 -6.92 -3.62
C THR A 51 -9.85 -6.53 -2.74
N LYS A 52 -9.59 -6.10 -1.50
CA LYS A 52 -10.61 -5.68 -0.55
C LYS A 52 -11.05 -4.25 -0.84
N GLU A 53 -12.31 -4.10 -1.21
CA GLU A 53 -12.95 -2.79 -1.37
C GLU A 53 -13.39 -2.21 -0.02
N MET A 54 -13.38 -0.88 0.08
CA MET A 54 -13.88 -0.18 1.27
C MET A 54 -15.40 -0.35 1.35
N PRO A 55 -15.97 -0.65 2.52
CA PRO A 55 -17.42 -0.57 2.69
C PRO A 55 -17.87 0.86 2.39
N GLN A 56 -18.78 1.05 1.42
CA GLN A 56 -19.35 2.37 1.12
C GLN A 56 -20.29 2.84 2.24
N ARG A 57 -19.72 3.17 3.41
CA ARG A 57 -20.43 3.83 4.49
C ARG A 57 -20.09 5.32 4.40
N GLY A 58 -20.95 6.08 3.70
CA GLY A 58 -20.99 7.54 3.66
C GLY A 58 -19.66 8.27 3.80
N ARG A 59 -19.00 8.55 2.68
CA ARG A 59 -17.84 9.46 2.47
C ARG A 59 -17.48 10.35 3.67
N THR A 60 -16.83 9.80 4.68
CA THR A 60 -16.02 10.56 5.64
C THR A 60 -14.58 10.42 5.19
N ARG A 61 -13.99 11.56 4.82
CA ARG A 61 -12.63 11.78 4.33
C ARG A 61 -11.66 10.71 4.85
N SER A 62 -11.33 9.73 4.00
CA SER A 62 -10.38 8.68 4.32
C SER A 62 -9.02 9.33 4.56
N THR A 63 -8.63 9.39 5.83
CA THR A 63 -7.33 9.88 6.27
C THR A 63 -6.29 8.85 5.83
N SER A 64 -5.24 9.34 5.17
CA SER A 64 -4.03 8.59 4.84
C SER A 64 -3.63 7.63 5.97
N ILE A 65 -3.10 6.45 5.63
CA ILE A 65 -2.46 5.54 6.59
C ILE A 65 -1.59 6.38 7.54
N LYS A 66 -1.96 6.45 8.83
CA LYS A 66 -1.11 7.04 9.86
C LYS A 66 -0.02 6.02 10.20
N ILE A 67 1.13 6.16 9.54
CA ILE A 67 2.37 5.52 9.95
C ILE A 67 3.02 6.50 10.93
N SER A 68 2.85 6.27 12.23
CA SER A 68 3.54 7.02 13.29
C SER A 68 5.01 6.66 13.34
#